data_AF-R0KTE9-F1
#
_entry.id   AF-R0KTE9-F1
#
_cell.length_a   1.000
_cell.length_b   1.000
_cell.length_c   1.000
_cell.angle_alpha   90.00
_cell.angle_beta   90.00
_cell.angle_gamma   90.00
#
_symmetry.space_group_name_H-M   'P 1'
#
loop_
_entity.id
_entity.type
_entity.pdbx_description
1 polymer ?
#
loop_
_entity_poly.entity_id
_entity_poly.type
_entity_poly.pdbx_seq_one_letter_code
_entity_poly.pdbx_strand_id
1 'polypeptide(L)'
;MPPLLFKNFLYFSLGSISTLAIFYNKPISLLNILSLSSFLIFIYLNLKEENNIYFLSLEDLLTLILGLILEFTFLSNTFLNFINFKIINYISGTLMIIFFILIMITLLHYHSPFFKNLIRHPLYSFITFFIISSCVYAKCFCLLGFYALKMHNDLIKRVREEEQRMIKKNPEYVEYRREVWSGIIGMY
;
A
#
# COMPACT_ATOMS: atom_id res chain seq x y z
N MET A 1 -2.43 25.98 9.31
CA MET A 1 -2.60 24.51 9.21
C MET A 1 -4.01 23.98 8.82
N PRO A 2 -5.03 24.77 8.42
CA PRO A 2 -6.31 24.19 7.92
C PRO A 2 -6.35 23.66 6.46
N PRO A 3 -5.54 24.12 5.48
CA PRO A 3 -5.71 23.67 4.08
C PRO A 3 -5.19 22.25 3.80
N LEU A 4 -4.37 21.70 4.69
CA LEU A 4 -3.76 20.38 4.53
C LEU A 4 -4.71 19.24 4.95
N LEU A 5 -5.37 19.41 6.10
CA LEU A 5 -6.44 18.52 6.60
C LEU A 5 -7.57 18.40 5.57
N PHE A 6 -7.94 19.52 4.92
CA PHE A 6 -8.94 19.53 3.86
C PHE A 6 -8.49 18.77 2.59
N LYS A 7 -7.24 18.93 2.16
CA LYS A 7 -6.68 18.15 1.03
C LYS A 7 -6.65 16.66 1.33
N ASN A 8 -6.20 16.28 2.52
CA ASN A 8 -6.15 14.88 2.97
C ASN A 8 -7.57 14.28 3.05
N PHE A 9 -8.55 15.04 3.55
CA PHE A 9 -9.96 14.63 3.56
C PHE A 9 -10.56 14.47 2.17
N LEU A 10 -10.17 15.30 1.21
CA LEU A 10 -10.71 15.28 -0.16
C LEU A 10 -10.19 14.05 -0.93
N TYR A 11 -8.90 13.73 -0.82
CA TYR A 11 -8.35 12.48 -1.40
C TYR A 11 -8.90 11.22 -0.72
N PHE A 12 -9.12 11.26 0.60
CA PHE A 12 -9.78 10.19 1.34
C PHE A 12 -11.22 9.97 0.89
N SER A 13 -11.98 11.06 0.70
CA SER A 13 -13.38 11.02 0.28
C SER A 13 -13.52 10.53 -1.16
N LEU A 14 -12.64 10.99 -2.07
CA LEU A 14 -12.54 10.47 -3.43
C LEU A 14 -12.16 8.99 -3.47
N GLY A 15 -11.27 8.57 -2.58
CA GLY A 15 -10.92 7.17 -2.34
C GLY A 15 -12.12 6.34 -1.90
N SER A 16 -12.89 6.82 -0.94
CA SER A 16 -14.03 6.12 -0.33
C SER A 16 -15.20 5.90 -1.29
N ILE A 17 -15.28 6.67 -2.38
CA ILE A 17 -16.27 6.47 -3.45
C ILE A 17 -16.00 5.16 -4.23
N SER A 18 -14.75 4.68 -4.32
CA SER A 18 -14.44 3.40 -4.99
C SER A 18 -14.66 2.16 -4.12
N THR A 19 -14.55 2.29 -2.80
CA THR A 19 -14.84 1.17 -1.89
C THR A 19 -16.32 0.82 -1.90
N LEU A 20 -17.21 1.81 -2.09
CA LEU A 20 -18.63 1.57 -2.37
C LEU A 20 -18.85 0.81 -3.69
N ALA A 21 -18.09 1.09 -4.75
CA ALA A 21 -18.24 0.39 -6.03
C ALA A 21 -17.88 -1.11 -5.95
N ILE A 22 -16.96 -1.48 -5.04
CA ILE A 22 -16.64 -2.88 -4.73
C ILE A 22 -17.86 -3.60 -4.14
N PHE A 23 -18.56 -2.98 -3.19
CA PHE A 23 -19.74 -3.57 -2.54
C PHE A 23 -20.91 -3.80 -3.51
N TYR A 24 -21.05 -2.96 -4.53
CA TYR A 24 -22.12 -3.09 -5.54
C TYR A 24 -21.75 -3.98 -6.74
N ASN A 25 -20.61 -4.68 -6.70
CA ASN A 25 -20.17 -5.65 -7.70
C ASN A 25 -20.20 -5.10 -9.15
N LYS A 26 -19.96 -3.78 -9.30
CA LYS A 26 -19.90 -3.14 -10.60
C LYS A 26 -18.56 -3.48 -11.28
N PRO A 27 -18.52 -3.59 -12.62
CA PRO A 27 -17.25 -3.72 -13.32
C PRO A 27 -16.32 -2.57 -12.93
N ILE A 28 -15.03 -2.87 -12.79
CA ILE A 28 -14.03 -1.86 -12.46
C ILE A 28 -14.09 -0.78 -13.53
N SER A 29 -14.23 0.46 -13.09
CA SER A 29 -14.33 1.62 -13.97
C SER A 29 -13.08 2.50 -13.83
N LEU A 30 -12.86 3.39 -14.79
CA LEU A 30 -11.78 4.39 -14.68
C LEU A 30 -11.88 5.21 -13.39
N LEU A 31 -13.10 5.44 -12.88
CA LEU A 31 -13.34 6.10 -11.61
C LEU A 31 -12.71 5.34 -10.43
N ASN A 32 -12.74 4.00 -10.46
CA ASN A 32 -12.12 3.17 -9.42
C ASN A 32 -10.59 3.32 -9.44
N ILE A 33 -9.98 3.43 -10.62
CA ILE A 33 -8.54 3.63 -10.79
C ILE A 33 -8.12 5.03 -10.32
N LEU A 34 -8.88 6.07 -10.66
CA LEU A 34 -8.63 7.43 -10.20
C LEU A 34 -8.78 7.55 -8.67
N SER A 35 -9.76 6.84 -8.11
CA SER A 35 -9.98 6.76 -6.67
C SER A 35 -8.83 6.02 -5.96
N LEU A 36 -8.36 4.90 -6.52
CA LEU A 36 -7.18 4.19 -6.01
C LEU A 36 -5.91 5.06 -6.08
N SER A 37 -5.73 5.79 -7.18
CA SER A 37 -4.63 6.75 -7.34
C SER A 37 -4.71 7.85 -6.28
N SER A 38 -5.91 8.30 -5.94
CA SER A 38 -6.15 9.28 -4.87
C SER A 38 -5.75 8.73 -3.50
N PHE A 39 -6.02 7.45 -3.21
CA PHE A 39 -5.55 6.81 -1.99
C PHE A 39 -4.02 6.69 -1.93
N LEU A 40 -3.36 6.35 -3.03
CA LEU A 40 -1.89 6.30 -3.07
C LEU A 40 -1.27 7.69 -2.81
N ILE A 41 -1.84 8.74 -3.41
CA ILE A 41 -1.43 10.14 -3.14
C ILE A 41 -1.64 10.48 -1.67
N PHE A 42 -2.80 10.12 -1.10
CA PHE A 42 -3.10 10.34 0.30
C PHE A 42 -2.08 9.66 1.23
N ILE A 43 -1.77 8.38 0.99
CA ILE A 43 -0.77 7.63 1.77
C ILE A 43 0.59 8.34 1.67
N TYR A 44 1.01 8.72 0.47
CA TYR A 44 2.27 9.43 0.26
C TYR A 44 2.35 10.76 1.01
N LEU A 45 1.28 11.56 0.99
CA LEU A 45 1.24 12.84 1.70
C LEU A 45 1.38 12.65 3.23
N ASN A 46 0.68 11.67 3.80
CA ASN A 46 0.78 11.37 5.24
C ASN A 46 2.16 10.81 5.61
N LEU A 47 2.75 9.94 4.78
CA LEU A 47 4.13 9.46 4.98
C LEU A 47 5.13 10.61 4.92
N LYS A 48 4.88 11.60 4.06
CA LYS A 48 5.75 12.76 3.91
C LYS A 48 5.72 13.66 5.15
N GLU A 49 4.54 13.85 5.75
CA GLU A 49 4.38 14.61 6.99
C GLU A 49 5.11 13.96 8.17
N GLU A 50 5.08 12.63 8.26
CA GLU A 50 5.77 11.84 9.30
C GLU A 50 7.28 11.68 9.07
N ASN A 51 7.88 12.38 8.10
CA ASN A 51 9.28 12.20 7.65
C ASN A 51 9.63 10.76 7.23
N ASN A 52 8.63 9.91 6.97
CA ASN A 52 8.76 8.55 6.47
C ASN A 52 8.77 8.50 4.93
N ILE A 53 9.30 9.56 4.30
CA ILE A 53 9.39 9.75 2.84
C ILE A 53 10.17 8.63 2.15
N TYR A 54 10.99 7.90 2.92
CA TYR A 54 11.82 6.81 2.44
C TYR A 54 11.05 5.54 2.10
N PHE A 55 9.75 5.41 2.35
CA PHE A 55 9.03 4.20 1.95
C PHE A 55 8.61 4.25 0.47
N LEU A 56 7.95 5.34 0.07
CA LEU A 56 7.43 5.54 -1.28
C LEU A 56 8.02 6.83 -1.84
N SER A 57 8.96 6.71 -2.78
CA SER A 57 9.49 7.91 -3.45
C SER A 57 8.40 8.52 -4.34
N LEU A 58 8.54 9.81 -4.67
CA LEU A 58 7.65 10.46 -5.63
C LEU A 58 7.68 9.73 -6.99
N GLU A 59 8.85 9.27 -7.42
CA GLU A 59 9.04 8.50 -8.65
C GLU A 59 8.29 7.17 -8.60
N ASP A 60 8.38 6.44 -7.48
CA ASP A 60 7.65 5.18 -7.29
C ASP A 60 6.13 5.40 -7.28
N LEU A 61 5.66 6.46 -6.60
CA LEU A 61 4.25 6.84 -6.59
C LEU A 61 3.75 7.15 -8.00
N LEU A 62 4.48 7.97 -8.75
CA LEU A 62 4.11 8.33 -10.12
C LEU A 62 4.12 7.10 -11.02
N THR A 63 5.10 6.22 -10.87
CA THR A 63 5.18 4.96 -11.61
C THR A 63 3.98 4.06 -11.31
N LEU A 64 3.57 3.94 -10.05
CA LEU A 64 2.39 3.18 -9.66
C LEU A 64 1.10 3.78 -10.25
N ILE A 65 0.91 5.08 -10.16
CA ILE A 65 -0.30 5.76 -10.69
C ILE A 65 -0.37 5.64 -12.21
N LEU A 66 0.72 5.98 -12.91
CA LEU A 66 0.78 5.90 -14.36
C LEU A 66 0.64 4.45 -14.83
N GLY A 67 1.31 3.52 -14.15
CA GLY A 67 1.17 2.09 -14.41
C GLY A 67 -0.26 1.59 -14.26
N LEU A 68 -0.96 1.98 -13.17
CA LEU A 68 -2.36 1.64 -12.94
C LEU A 68 -3.26 2.17 -14.06
N ILE A 69 -3.09 3.43 -14.44
CA ILE A 69 -3.89 4.05 -15.50
C ILE A 69 -3.63 3.37 -16.83
N LEU A 70 -2.37 3.23 -17.23
CA LEU A 70 -1.99 2.66 -18.52
C LEU A 70 -2.38 1.19 -18.64
N GLU A 71 -2.08 0.37 -17.63
CA GLU A 71 -2.41 -1.05 -17.67
C GLU A 71 -3.93 -1.25 -17.67
N PHE A 72 -4.67 -0.48 -16.88
CA PHE A 72 -6.12 -0.55 -16.89
C PHE A 72 -6.73 -0.13 -18.23
N THR A 73 -6.27 0.97 -18.83
CA THR A 73 -6.84 1.45 -20.10
C THR A 73 -6.48 0.57 -21.29
N PHE A 74 -5.24 0.07 -21.35
CA PHE A 74 -4.72 -0.61 -22.54
C PHE A 74 -4.71 -2.13 -22.45
N LEU A 75 -4.49 -2.72 -21.27
CA LEU A 75 -4.22 -4.16 -21.10
C LEU A 75 -5.33 -4.92 -20.37
N SER A 76 -5.93 -4.36 -19.32
CA SER A 76 -6.92 -5.08 -18.52
C SER A 76 -8.23 -5.32 -19.30
N ASN A 77 -8.58 -4.43 -20.23
CA ASN A 77 -9.76 -4.56 -21.08
C ASN A 77 -9.55 -5.48 -22.30
N THR A 78 -8.30 -5.76 -22.68
CA THR A 78 -7.96 -6.46 -23.94
C THR A 78 -7.45 -7.89 -23.71
N PHE A 79 -6.52 -8.11 -22.76
CA PHE A 79 -5.79 -9.39 -22.63
C PHE A 79 -6.25 -10.26 -21.44
N LEU A 80 -6.66 -9.64 -20.32
CA LEU A 80 -6.89 -10.33 -19.04
C LEU A 80 -8.35 -10.61 -18.69
N ASN A 81 -9.30 -10.22 -19.55
CA ASN A 81 -10.72 -10.57 -19.37
C ASN A 81 -11.00 -12.09 -19.49
N PHE A 82 -10.03 -12.88 -19.98
CA PHE A 82 -10.10 -14.33 -20.00
C PHE A 82 -10.09 -14.96 -18.60
N ILE A 83 -9.49 -14.28 -17.61
CA ILE A 83 -9.38 -14.78 -16.23
C ILE A 83 -10.37 -13.99 -15.36
N ASN A 84 -11.66 -14.26 -15.52
CA ASN A 84 -12.71 -13.55 -14.78
C ASN A 84 -13.04 -14.24 -13.46
N PHE A 85 -12.08 -14.31 -12.54
CA PHE A 85 -12.34 -14.80 -11.18
C PHE A 85 -13.03 -13.71 -10.35
N LYS A 86 -14.36 -13.62 -10.46
CA LYS A 86 -15.19 -12.71 -9.64
C LYS A 86 -14.88 -12.80 -8.14
N ILE A 87 -14.62 -14.02 -7.67
CA ILE A 87 -14.26 -14.30 -6.27
C ILE A 87 -12.92 -13.65 -5.89
N ILE A 88 -11.89 -13.76 -6.74
CA ILE A 88 -10.58 -13.16 -6.47
C ILE A 88 -10.71 -11.63 -6.42
N ASN A 89 -11.42 -11.02 -7.36
CA ASN A 89 -11.64 -9.56 -7.33
C ASN A 89 -12.35 -9.12 -6.05
N TYR A 90 -13.36 -9.86 -5.60
CA TYR A 90 -14.06 -9.55 -4.35
C TYR A 90 -13.11 -9.64 -3.15
N ILE A 91 -12.38 -10.75 -3.02
CA ILE A 91 -11.41 -10.95 -1.93
C ILE A 91 -10.34 -9.85 -1.95
N SER A 92 -9.74 -9.56 -3.10
CA SER A 92 -8.73 -8.52 -3.24
C SER A 92 -9.27 -7.11 -2.96
N GLY A 93 -10.49 -6.81 -3.38
CA GLY A 93 -11.18 -5.56 -3.04
C GLY A 93 -11.40 -5.44 -1.53
N THR A 94 -11.86 -6.49 -0.87
CA THR A 94 -12.04 -6.52 0.60
C THR A 94 -10.71 -6.37 1.33
N LEU A 95 -9.67 -7.09 0.93
CA LEU A 95 -8.33 -6.98 1.51
C LEU A 95 -7.77 -5.56 1.35
N MET A 96 -7.92 -4.95 0.18
CA MET A 96 -7.51 -3.56 -0.06
C MET A 96 -8.16 -2.60 0.96
N ILE A 97 -9.46 -2.77 1.25
CA ILE A 97 -10.16 -1.95 2.26
C ILE A 97 -9.61 -2.20 3.66
N ILE A 98 -9.42 -3.46 4.05
CA ILE A 98 -8.91 -3.83 5.37
C ILE A 98 -7.51 -3.23 5.57
N PHE A 99 -6.61 -3.39 4.62
CA PHE A 99 -5.25 -2.86 4.73
C PHE A 99 -5.23 -1.33 4.71
N PHE A 100 -6.12 -0.69 3.97
CA PHE A 100 -6.27 0.76 4.03
C PHE A 100 -6.68 1.23 5.44
N ILE A 101 -7.66 0.57 6.07
CA ILE A 101 -8.07 0.88 7.45
C ILE A 101 -6.89 0.66 8.41
N LEU A 102 -6.14 -0.44 8.27
CA LEU A 102 -4.97 -0.71 9.09
C LEU A 102 -3.86 0.34 8.92
N ILE A 103 -3.63 0.84 7.71
CA ILE A 103 -2.70 1.96 7.45
C ILE A 103 -3.15 3.20 8.24
N MET A 104 -4.44 3.55 8.16
CA MET A 104 -4.98 4.70 8.90
C MET A 104 -4.82 4.56 10.41
N ILE A 105 -5.17 3.39 10.96
CA ILE A 105 -5.03 3.13 12.40
C ILE A 105 -3.55 3.19 12.81
N THR A 106 -2.65 2.64 11.99
CA THR A 106 -1.20 2.65 12.25
C THR A 106 -0.62 4.04 12.22
N LEU A 107 -1.05 4.90 11.28
CA LEU A 107 -0.65 6.31 11.24
C LEU A 107 -1.17 7.07 12.45
N LEU A 108 -2.43 6.86 12.85
CA LEU A 108 -3.02 7.49 14.04
C LEU A 108 -2.35 7.05 15.35
N HIS A 109 -1.89 5.80 15.42
CA HIS A 109 -1.30 5.19 16.62
C HIS A 109 0.18 4.84 16.41
N TYR A 110 0.92 5.66 15.67
CA TYR A 110 2.30 5.35 15.26
C TYR A 110 3.25 5.08 16.45
N HIS A 111 3.00 5.72 17.60
CA HIS A 111 3.74 5.53 18.83
C HIS A 111 3.23 4.38 19.71
N SER A 112 2.10 3.77 19.37
CA SER A 112 1.55 2.65 20.13
C SER A 112 2.39 1.38 19.92
N PRO A 113 2.73 0.64 20.99
CA PRO A 113 3.44 -0.63 20.88
C PRO A 113 2.57 -1.75 20.28
N PHE A 114 1.25 -1.57 20.19
CA PHE A 114 0.30 -2.62 19.81
C PHE A 114 0.67 -3.33 18.50
N PHE A 115 0.89 -2.57 17.41
CA PHE A 115 1.26 -3.17 16.13
C PHE A 115 2.72 -3.63 16.08
N LYS A 116 3.60 -2.94 16.82
CA LYS A 116 5.03 -3.27 16.87
C LYS A 116 5.25 -4.64 17.52
N ASN A 117 4.49 -4.98 18.54
CA ASN A 117 4.58 -6.30 19.19
C ASN A 117 4.17 -7.47 18.28
N LEU A 118 3.44 -7.20 17.19
CA LEU A 118 3.00 -8.22 16.23
C LEU A 118 3.90 -8.26 14.98
N ILE A 119 4.27 -7.09 14.49
CA ILE A 119 5.03 -6.91 13.25
C ILE A 119 6.04 -5.79 13.48
N ARG A 120 7.32 -6.02 13.15
CA ARG A 120 8.37 -5.00 13.36
C ARG A 120 8.13 -3.74 12.53
N HIS A 121 7.66 -3.90 11.29
CA HIS A 121 7.41 -2.80 10.34
C HIS A 121 5.95 -2.81 9.84
N PRO A 122 4.97 -2.49 10.69
CA PRO A 122 3.55 -2.68 10.39
C PRO A 122 3.09 -1.80 9.22
N LEU A 123 3.54 -0.54 9.19
CA LEU A 123 3.18 0.40 8.12
C LEU A 123 3.67 -0.08 6.75
N TYR A 124 4.93 -0.53 6.67
CA TYR A 124 5.51 -1.07 5.44
C TYR A 124 4.77 -2.32 4.97
N SER A 125 4.41 -3.20 5.91
CA SER A 125 3.64 -4.41 5.64
C SER A 125 2.26 -4.06 5.07
N PHE A 126 1.51 -3.19 5.74
CA PHE A 126 0.14 -2.86 5.34
C PHE A 126 0.09 -2.12 4.01
N ILE A 127 1.03 -1.21 3.73
CA ILE A 127 1.09 -0.56 2.41
C ILE A 127 1.45 -1.56 1.31
N THR A 128 2.35 -2.51 1.59
CA THR A 128 2.70 -3.58 0.64
C THR A 128 1.48 -4.42 0.28
N PHE A 129 0.74 -4.90 1.29
CA PHE A 129 -0.47 -5.68 1.06
C PHE A 129 -1.60 -4.87 0.43
N PHE A 130 -1.70 -3.57 0.75
CA PHE A 130 -2.61 -2.65 0.07
C PHE A 130 -2.31 -2.60 -1.43
N ILE A 131 -1.07 -2.31 -1.83
CA ILE A 131 -0.67 -2.22 -3.25
C ILE A 131 -0.92 -3.53 -4.00
N ILE A 132 -0.55 -4.67 -3.40
CA ILE A 132 -0.78 -5.99 -4.00
C ILE A 132 -2.28 -6.22 -4.22
N SER A 133 -3.08 -5.99 -3.18
CA SER A 133 -4.54 -6.17 -3.24
C SER A 133 -5.17 -5.25 -4.28
N SER A 134 -4.71 -4.01 -4.38
CA SER A 134 -5.15 -3.04 -5.37
C SER A 134 -4.80 -3.45 -6.80
N CYS A 135 -3.59 -3.97 -7.04
CA CYS A 135 -3.20 -4.43 -8.38
C CYS A 135 -4.01 -5.65 -8.81
N VAL A 136 -4.20 -6.64 -7.91
CA VAL A 136 -5.03 -7.82 -8.20
C VAL A 136 -6.49 -7.42 -8.43
N TYR A 137 -7.04 -6.54 -7.58
CA TYR A 137 -8.38 -6.00 -7.76
C TYR A 137 -8.54 -5.30 -9.11
N ALA A 138 -7.60 -4.45 -9.50
CA ALA A 138 -7.62 -3.72 -10.77
C ALA A 138 -7.21 -4.57 -11.99
N LYS A 139 -6.88 -5.85 -11.80
CA LYS A 139 -6.31 -6.76 -12.82
C LYS A 139 -5.04 -6.19 -13.48
N CYS A 140 -4.25 -5.43 -12.74
CA CYS A 140 -2.99 -4.83 -13.19
C CYS A 140 -1.80 -5.73 -12.78
N PHE A 141 -1.64 -6.88 -13.44
CA PHE A 141 -0.64 -7.89 -13.09
C PHE A 141 0.78 -7.55 -13.56
N CYS A 142 0.93 -6.81 -14.66
CA CYS A 142 2.25 -6.33 -15.10
C CYS A 142 2.81 -5.35 -14.07
N LEU A 143 1.99 -4.43 -13.57
CA LEU A 143 2.35 -3.53 -12.48
C LEU A 143 2.66 -4.28 -11.19
N LEU A 144 1.87 -5.31 -10.87
CA LEU A 144 2.15 -6.18 -9.72
C LEU A 144 3.53 -6.85 -9.85
N GLY A 145 3.88 -7.35 -11.04
CA GLY A 145 5.19 -7.92 -11.33
C GLY A 145 6.32 -6.90 -11.17
N PHE A 146 6.13 -5.68 -11.68
CA PHE A 146 7.07 -4.58 -11.49
C PHE A 146 7.26 -4.23 -10.01
N TYR A 147 6.17 -4.14 -9.25
CA TYR A 147 6.20 -3.89 -7.81
C TYR A 147 6.98 -4.99 -7.07
N ALA A 148 6.68 -6.26 -7.37
CA ALA A 148 7.33 -7.41 -6.76
C ALA A 148 8.84 -7.50 -7.07
N LEU A 149 9.26 -7.06 -8.26
CA LEU A 149 10.68 -7.13 -8.67
C LEU A 149 11.50 -5.92 -8.22
N LYS A 150 10.97 -4.70 -8.34
CA LYS A 150 11.75 -3.49 -8.05
C LYS A 150 11.45 -2.96 -6.66
N MET A 151 10.20 -2.59 -6.41
CA MET A 151 9.82 -1.89 -5.18
C MET A 151 9.99 -2.77 -3.94
N HIS A 152 9.72 -4.07 -4.06
CA HIS A 152 9.93 -5.01 -2.95
C HIS A 152 11.41 -5.18 -2.60
N ASN A 153 12.29 -5.27 -3.60
CA ASN A 153 13.74 -5.37 -3.39
C ASN A 153 14.32 -4.10 -2.76
N ASP A 154 13.87 -2.93 -3.23
CA ASP A 154 14.25 -1.64 -2.63
C ASP A 154 13.75 -1.53 -1.20
N LEU A 155 12.52 -1.99 -0.92
CA LEU A 155 11.97 -2.03 0.43
C LEU A 155 12.81 -2.92 1.36
N ILE A 156 13.16 -4.14 0.96
CA ILE A 156 14.00 -5.04 1.76
C ILE A 156 15.33 -4.37 2.09
N LYS A 157 15.98 -3.73 1.12
CA LYS A 157 17.24 -3.03 1.33
C LYS A 157 17.09 -1.92 2.37
N ARG A 158 16.05 -1.10 2.26
CA ARG A 158 15.77 0.01 3.19
C ARG A 158 15.52 -0.49 4.60
N VAL A 159 14.70 -1.52 4.77
CA VAL A 159 14.41 -2.08 6.11
C VAL A 159 15.65 -2.67 6.74
N ARG A 160 16.54 -3.32 5.97
CA ARG A 160 17.82 -3.79 6.51
C ARG A 160 18.68 -2.64 7.01
N GLU A 161 18.76 -1.53 6.27
CA GLU A 161 19.50 -0.34 6.70
C GLU A 161 18.87 0.29 7.96
N GLU A 162 17.55 0.31 8.06
CA GLU A 162 16.81 0.83 9.22
C GLU A 162 17.02 -0.05 10.47
N GLU A 163 16.88 -1.37 10.34
CA GLU A 163 17.14 -2.33 11.42
C GLU A 163 18.60 -2.25 11.88
N GLN A 164 19.57 -2.09 10.97
CA GLN A 164 20.98 -1.89 11.34
C GLN A 164 21.19 -0.60 12.15
N ARG A 165 20.49 0.49 11.82
CA ARG A 165 20.54 1.73 12.60
C ARG A 165 19.89 1.55 13.97
N MET A 166 18.79 0.80 14.05
CA MET A 166 18.12 0.50 15.33
C MET A 166 18.99 -0.37 16.23
N ILE A 167 19.64 -1.42 15.70
CA ILE A 167 20.59 -2.27 16.45
C ILE A 167 21.75 -1.44 17.01
N LYS A 168 22.29 -0.51 16.23
CA LYS A 168 23.37 0.39 16.69
C LYS A 168 22.94 1.32 17.82
N LYS A 169 21.66 1.71 17.87
CA LYS A 169 21.12 2.62 18.90
C LYS A 169 20.62 1.88 20.13
N ASN A 170 20.02 0.70 19.95
CA ASN A 170 19.47 -0.12 21.01
C ASN A 170 19.88 -1.59 20.80
N PRO A 171 20.85 -2.12 21.58
CA PRO A 171 21.27 -3.52 21.48
C PRO A 171 20.14 -4.52 21.76
N GLU A 172 19.16 -4.17 22.58
CA GLU A 172 17.99 -5.01 22.89
C GLU A 172 17.11 -5.26 21.66
N TYR A 173 17.25 -4.43 20.61
CA TYR A 173 16.57 -4.64 19.34
C TYR A 173 16.96 -5.95 18.66
N VAL A 174 18.15 -6.51 18.96
CA VAL A 174 18.59 -7.80 18.43
C VAL A 174 17.70 -8.94 18.93
N GLU A 175 17.29 -8.90 20.19
CA GLU A 175 16.39 -9.90 20.79
C GLU A 175 14.99 -9.74 20.22
N TYR A 176 14.47 -8.50 20.22
CA TYR A 176 13.19 -8.18 19.58
C TYR A 176 13.10 -8.62 18.11
N ARG A 177 14.19 -8.49 17.35
CA ARG A 177 14.27 -8.95 15.95
C ARG A 177 14.09 -10.47 15.81
N ARG A 178 14.47 -11.26 16.82
CA ARG A 178 14.32 -12.72 16.78
C ARG A 178 12.90 -13.17 17.11
N GLU A 179 12.18 -12.39 17.90
CA GLU A 179 10.86 -12.76 18.43
C GLU A 179 9.70 -12.32 17.53
N VAL A 180 9.85 -11.16 16.87
CA VAL A 180 8.75 -10.53 16.11
C VAL A 180 9.03 -10.60 14.62
N TRP A 181 8.05 -10.98 13.80
CA TRP A 181 8.21 -11.02 12.33
C TRP A 181 8.40 -9.63 11.73
N SER A 182 9.24 -9.53 10.69
CA SER A 182 9.55 -8.28 9.99
C SER A 182 8.33 -7.58 9.40
N GLY A 183 7.31 -8.36 9.01
CA GLY A 183 6.16 -7.86 8.23
C GLY A 183 6.40 -7.83 6.73
N ILE A 184 7.61 -8.17 6.28
CA ILE A 184 8.03 -8.06 4.89
C ILE A 184 8.33 -9.45 4.36
N ILE A 185 7.67 -9.81 3.27
CA ILE A 185 7.86 -11.10 2.61
C ILE A 185 9.34 -11.22 2.20
N GLY A 186 9.95 -12.40 2.36
CA GLY A 186 11.35 -12.62 2.01
C GLY A 186 12.38 -11.99 2.97
N MET A 187 11.94 -11.41 4.09
CA MET A 187 12.81 -10.85 5.12
C MET A 187 12.67 -11.58 6.45
N TYR A 188 13.77 -12.19 6.90
CA TYR A 188 13.92 -12.81 8.23
C TYR A 188 14.55 -11.80 9.22
#